data_AF-A0A355SD43-F1
#
_entry.id   AF-A0A355SD43-F1
#
_cell.length_a   1.000
_cell.length_b   1.000
_cell.length_c   1.000
_cell.angle_alpha   90.00
_cell.angle_beta   90.00
_cell.angle_gamma   90.00
#
_symmetry.space_group_name_H-M   'P 1'
#
loop_
_entity.id
_entity.type
_entity.pdbx_description
1 polymer ?
#
loop_
_entity_poly.entity_id
_entity_poly.type
_entity_poly.pdbx_seq_one_letter_code
_entity_poly.pdbx_strand_id
1 'polypeptide(L)' 'MFIRKANVSDVERINEIYNQAVLNTIASLDIQPRSLKYQLDWFKSHNDRFAVFV' A
#
# COMPACT_ATOMS: atom_id res chain seq x y z
N MET A 1 -5.63 -1.52 -19.65
CA MET A 1 -4.96 -1.75 -18.35
C MET A 1 -3.51 -1.34 -18.51
N PHE A 2 -3.05 -0.31 -17.79
CA PHE A 2 -1.69 0.22 -17.88
C PHE A 2 -1.04 0.11 -16.50
N ILE A 3 0.00 -0.71 -16.39
CA ILE A 3 0.72 -0.95 -15.14
C ILE A 3 2.03 -0.15 -15.18
N ARG A 4 2.36 0.54 -14.09
CA ARG A 4 3.61 1.31 -13.94
C ARG A 4 4.20 1.16 -12.56
N LYS A 5 5.47 1.55 -12.39
CA LYS A 5 6.05 1.71 -11.06
C LYS A 5 5.23 2.75 -10.29
N ALA A 6 4.90 2.41 -9.04
CA ALA A 6 4.28 3.33 -8.11
C ALA A 6 5.27 4.44 -7.74
N ASN A 7 4.74 5.62 -7.49
CA ASN A 7 5.50 6.76 -6.95
C ASN A 7 4.86 7.22 -5.64
N VAL A 8 5.48 8.20 -4.98
CA VAL A 8 5.04 8.65 -3.64
C VAL A 8 3.59 9.17 -3.63
N SER A 9 3.09 9.75 -4.73
CA SER A 9 1.70 10.22 -4.78
C SER A 9 0.67 9.10 -4.83
N ASP A 10 1.09 7.87 -5.13
CA ASP A 10 0.19 6.70 -5.13
C ASP A 10 -0.02 6.12 -3.72
N VAL A 11 0.85 6.47 -2.76
CA VAL A 11 0.91 5.87 -1.42
C VAL A 11 -0.40 6.03 -0.65
N GLU A 12 -1.03 7.21 -0.76
CA GLU A 12 -2.32 7.48 -0.11
C GLU A 12 -3.40 6.54 -0.64
N ARG A 13 -3.50 6.41 -1.96
CA ARG A 13 -4.50 5.53 -2.57
C ARG A 13 -4.24 4.04 -2.29
N ILE A 14 -2.98 3.63 -2.25
CA ILE A 14 -2.57 2.27 -1.84
C ILE A 14 -3.00 2.02 -0.40
N ASN A 15 -2.80 2.99 0.52
CA ASN A 15 -3.20 2.88 1.91
C ASN A 15 -4.72 2.72 2.05
N GLU A 16 -5.50 3.51 1.30
CA GLU A 16 -6.95 3.42 1.29
C GLU A 16 -7.45 2.04 0.85
N ILE A 17 -6.91 1.50 -0.25
CA ILE A 17 -7.28 0.17 -0.76
C ILE A 17 -6.93 -0.90 0.27
N TYR A 18 -5.72 -0.84 0.84
CA TYR A 18 -5.29 -1.80 1.85
C TYR A 18 -6.17 -1.76 3.10
N ASN A 19 -6.46 -0.56 3.61
CA ASN A 19 -7.29 -0.39 4.81
C ASN A 19 -8.76 -0.78 4.55
N GLN A 20 -9.27 -0.57 3.35
CA GLN A 20 -10.58 -1.10 2.96
C GLN A 20 -10.59 -2.63 3.01
N ALA A 21 -9.54 -3.30 2.54
CA ALA A 21 -9.44 -4.75 2.61
C ALA A 21 -9.32 -5.26 4.06
N VAL A 22 -8.54 -4.59 4.92
CA VAL A 22 -8.41 -4.91 6.36
C VAL A 22 -9.75 -4.86 7.08
N LEU A 23 -10.58 -3.86 6.80
CA LEU A 23 -11.84 -3.67 7.52
C LEU A 23 -12.97 -4.57 7.03
N ASN A 24 -12.92 -5.03 5.77
CA ASN A 24 -14.09 -5.62 5.11
C ASN A 24 -13.85 -7.04 4.58
N THR A 25 -12.64 -7.58 4.70
CA THR A 25 -12.28 -8.86 4.09
C THR A 25 -11.32 -9.66 4.97
N ILE A 26 -11.02 -10.89 4.53
CA ILE A 26 -9.97 -11.75 5.09
C ILE A 26 -8.73 -11.85 4.18
N ALA A 27 -8.60 -10.96 3.20
CA ALA A 27 -7.46 -10.95 2.27
C ALA A 27 -6.14 -10.56 2.97
N SER A 28 -6.23 -9.89 4.11
CA SER A 28 -5.16 -9.68 5.07
C SER A 28 -5.61 -10.20 6.44
N LEU A 29 -4.64 -10.61 7.27
CA LEU A 29 -4.88 -10.98 8.68
C LEU A 29 -4.63 -9.81 9.63
N ASP A 30 -4.26 -8.63 9.10
CA ASP A 30 -4.22 -7.40 9.88
C ASP A 30 -5.64 -7.06 10.38
N ILE A 31 -5.76 -6.70 11.66
CA ILE A 31 -7.04 -6.36 12.30
C ILE A 31 -7.21 -4.86 12.55
N GLN A 32 -6.17 -4.06 12.30
CA GLN A 32 -6.17 -2.61 12.50
C GLN A 32 -5.70 -1.90 11.23
N PRO A 33 -6.40 -0.83 10.78
CA PRO A 33 -5.95 -0.01 9.66
C PRO A 33 -4.55 0.57 9.88
N ARG A 34 -3.76 0.62 8.80
CA ARG A 34 -2.42 1.22 8.80
C ARG A 34 -2.53 2.72 8.64
N SER A 35 -1.73 3.48 9.40
CA SER A 35 -1.60 4.91 9.20
C SER A 35 -0.88 5.22 7.88
N LEU A 36 -1.15 6.40 7.30
CA LEU A 36 -0.46 6.87 6.10
C LEU A 36 1.05 6.97 6.31
N LYS A 37 1.49 7.37 7.51
CA LYS A 37 2.91 7.41 7.87
C LYS A 37 3.56 6.03 7.78
N TYR A 38 2.92 5.01 8.36
CA TYR A 38 3.42 3.63 8.27
C TYR A 38 3.50 3.17 6.81
N GLN A 39 2.48 3.47 6.00
CA GLN A 39 2.47 3.09 4.59
C GLN A 39 3.57 3.79 3.79
N LEU A 40 3.86 5.06 4.10
CA LEU A 40 4.95 5.79 3.48
C LEU A 40 6.31 5.20 3.85
N ASP A 41 6.51 4.84 5.11
CA ASP A 41 7.75 4.20 5.57
C ASP A 41 7.91 2.80 4.96
N TRP A 42 6.82 2.04 4.84
CA TRP A 42 6.78 0.77 4.11
C TRP A 42 7.12 0.97 2.62
N PHE A 43 6.58 1.99 1.95
CA PHE A 43 6.88 2.26 0.55
C PHE A 43 8.35 2.63 0.34
N LYS A 44 8.93 3.43 1.23
CA LYS A 44 10.34 3.83 1.18
C LYS A 44 11.31 2.67 1.42
N SER A 45 10.90 1.62 2.13
CA SER A 45 11.74 0.42 2.33
C SER A 45 11.79 -0.47 1.09
N HIS A 46 10.88 -0.27 0.13
CA HIS A 46 10.82 -0.99 -1.13
C HIS A 46 11.65 -0.25 -2.20
N ASN A 47 12.82 -0.79 -2.51
CA ASN A 47 13.71 -0.29 -3.56
C ASN A 47 13.43 -0.96 -4.92
N ASP A 48 14.25 -0.69 -5.94
CA ASP A 48 14.09 -1.25 -7.29
C ASP A 48 14.02 -2.79 -7.35
N ARG A 49 14.66 -3.48 -6.38
CA ARG A 49 14.60 -4.94 -6.29
C ARG A 49 13.23 -5.45 -5.81
N PHE A 50 12.51 -4.63 -5.05
CA PHE A 50 11.20 -4.93 -4.48
C PHE A 50 10.19 -3.85 -4.88
N ALA A 51 10.17 -3.49 -6.17
CA ALA A 51 9.36 -2.38 -6.65
C ALA A 51 7.85 -2.63 -6.48
N VAL A 52 7.13 -1.58 -6.09
CA VAL A 52 5.66 -1.56 -6.02
C VAL A 52 5.11 -1.08 -7.37
N PHE A 53 4.04 -1.70 -7.84
CA PHE A 53 3.38 -1.37 -9.11
C PHE A 53 1.91 -1.01 -8.88
N VAL A 54 1.39 -0.12 -9.72
CA VAL A 54 -0.02 0.31 -9.78
C VAL A 54 -0.51 0.32 -11.21
#